data_AF-Q9HKZ4-F1
#
_entry.id   AF-Q9HKZ4-F1
#
_cell.length_a   1.000
_cell.length_b   1.000
_cell.length_c   1.000
_cell.angle_alpha   90.00
_cell.angle_beta   90.00
_cell.angle_gamma   90.00
#
_symmetry.space_group_name_H-M   'P 1'
#
loop_
_entity.id
_entity.type
_entity.pdbx_description
1 polymer ?
#
loop_
_entity_poly.entity_id
_entity_poly.type
_entity_poly.pdbx_seq_one_letter_code
_entity_poly.pdbx_strand_id
1 'polypeptide(L)'
;MRCMGRSTPSTRQALDMIISGMEEMKKVMRTGDAEILEELVRLGKQHAAEISYAGIDVQLGFLLAMILEVAKRTSMPGDRTG
;
A
#
# COMPACT_ATOMS: atom_id res chain seq x y z
N MET A 1 -9.17 -25.12 25.28
CA MET A 1 -8.45 -23.95 25.83
C MET A 1 -8.28 -22.95 24.67
N ARG A 2 -9.11 -21.91 24.59
CA ARG A 2 -9.06 -20.92 23.48
C ARG A 2 -8.16 -19.77 23.90
N CYS A 3 -6.94 -19.72 23.38
CA CYS A 3 -6.09 -18.55 23.48
C CYS A 3 -6.67 -17.44 22.59
N MET A 4 -7.67 -16.68 23.06
CA MET A 4 -8.07 -15.41 22.44
C MET A 4 -7.03 -14.34 22.79
N GLY A 5 -5.82 -14.49 22.25
CA GLY A 5 -4.76 -13.51 22.36
C GLY A 5 -4.83 -12.54 21.19
N ARG A 6 -5.29 -11.30 21.46
CA ARG A 6 -5.33 -10.13 20.56
C ARG A 6 -6.03 -10.35 19.21
N SER A 7 -7.30 -9.95 19.15
CA SER A 7 -8.11 -9.87 17.92
C SER A 7 -7.68 -8.73 16.98
N THR A 8 -6.73 -7.88 17.38
CA THR A 8 -6.29 -6.72 16.59
C THR A 8 -4.98 -7.05 15.88
N PRO A 9 -4.97 -7.07 14.53
CA PRO A 9 -3.74 -7.30 13.78
C PRO A 9 -2.74 -6.17 14.02
N SER A 10 -1.44 -6.52 14.05
CA SER A 10 -0.37 -5.52 14.00
C SER A 10 -0.40 -4.76 12.68
N THR A 11 0.21 -3.56 12.62
CA THR A 11 0.32 -2.76 11.38
C THR A 11 0.85 -3.60 10.21
N ARG A 12 1.87 -4.42 10.46
CA ARG A 12 2.44 -5.31 9.45
C ARG A 12 1.42 -6.34 8.95
N GLN A 13 0.73 -7.01 9.87
CA GLN A 13 -0.31 -7.97 9.49
C GLN A 13 -1.47 -7.31 8.73
N ALA A 14 -1.87 -6.11 9.14
CA ALA A 14 -2.90 -5.35 8.45
C ALA A 14 -2.46 -4.92 7.03
N LEU A 15 -1.20 -4.49 6.86
CA LEU A 15 -0.62 -4.22 5.54
C LEU A 15 -0.60 -5.47 4.66
N ASP A 16 -0.17 -6.60 5.21
CA ASP A 16 -0.15 -7.88 4.47
C ASP A 16 -1.56 -8.30 4.01
N MET A 17 -2.59 -8.06 4.83
CA MET A 17 -3.99 -8.28 4.44
C MET A 17 -4.45 -7.35 3.32
N ILE A 18 -4.11 -6.06 3.39
CA ILE A 18 -4.43 -5.08 2.34
C ILE A 18 -3.80 -5.50 1.01
N ILE A 19 -2.50 -5.84 1.05
CA ILE A 19 -1.74 -6.27 -0.13
C ILE A 19 -2.34 -7.54 -0.72
N SER A 20 -2.67 -8.52 0.13
CA SER A 20 -3.30 -9.77 -0.33
C SER A 20 -4.64 -9.51 -1.00
N GLY A 21 -5.45 -8.60 -0.46
CA GLY A 21 -6.70 -8.16 -1.11
C GLY A 21 -6.47 -7.51 -2.47
N MET A 22 -5.40 -6.71 -2.61
CA MET A 22 -5.02 -6.10 -3.89
C MET A 22 -4.52 -7.13 -4.91
N GLU A 23 -3.79 -8.16 -4.48
CA GLU A 23 -3.41 -9.28 -5.35
C GLU A 23 -4.61 -10.08 -5.85
N GLU A 24 -5.66 -10.25 -5.04
CA GLU A 24 -6.91 -10.84 -5.51
C GLU A 24 -7.62 -9.95 -6.53
N MET A 25 -7.61 -8.62 -6.33
CA MET A 25 -8.18 -7.67 -7.30
C MET A 25 -7.48 -7.74 -8.66
N LYS A 26 -6.15 -7.90 -8.69
CA LYS A 26 -5.38 -8.02 -9.95
C LYS A 26 -5.90 -9.13 -10.86
N LYS A 27 -6.43 -10.22 -10.30
CA LYS A 27 -6.91 -11.39 -11.07
C LYS A 27 -8.14 -11.10 -11.94
N VAL A 28 -8.91 -10.07 -11.61
CA VAL A 28 -10.12 -9.68 -12.35
C VAL A 28 -9.96 -8.38 -13.12
N MET A 29 -8.78 -7.76 -13.04
CA MET A 29 -8.45 -6.53 -13.74
C MET A 29 -7.90 -6.82 -15.13
N ARG A 30 -7.99 -5.84 -16.02
CA ARG A 30 -7.26 -5.87 -17.30
C ARG A 30 -5.76 -5.81 -16.99
N THR A 31 -4.94 -6.45 -17.82
CA THR A 31 -3.49 -6.55 -17.60
C THR A 31 -2.84 -5.20 -17.31
N GLY A 32 -3.12 -4.16 -18.11
CA GLY A 32 -2.55 -2.84 -17.89
C GLY A 32 -2.97 -2.18 -16.57
N ASP A 33 -4.22 -2.38 -16.13
CA ASP A 33 -4.69 -1.84 -14.85
C ASP A 33 -4.07 -2.61 -13.67
N ALA A 34 -3.86 -3.92 -13.82
CA ALA A 34 -3.21 -4.76 -12.81
C ALA A 34 -1.73 -4.37 -12.61
N GLU A 35 -1.01 -4.03 -13.69
CA GLU A 35 0.36 -3.52 -13.61
C GLU A 35 0.44 -2.17 -12.88
N ILE A 36 -0.52 -1.28 -13.13
CA ILE A 36 -0.63 0.00 -12.40
C ILE A 36 -0.87 -0.26 -10.91
N LEU A 37 -1.79 -1.17 -10.58
CA LEU A 37 -2.08 -1.52 -9.18
C LEU A 37 -0.85 -2.15 -8.50
N GLU A 38 -0.10 -3.00 -9.19
CA GLU A 38 1.12 -3.60 -8.68
C GLU A 38 2.19 -2.55 -8.37
N GLU A 39 2.38 -1.57 -9.25
CA GLU A 39 3.29 -0.45 -8.98
C GLU A 39 2.81 0.36 -7.77
N LEU A 40 1.52 0.71 -7.68
CA LEU A 40 0.98 1.43 -6.52
C LEU A 40 1.19 0.69 -5.20
N VAL A 41 0.95 -0.63 -5.18
CA VAL A 41 1.22 -1.49 -4.03
C VAL A 41 2.70 -1.43 -3.64
N ARG A 42 3.61 -1.52 -4.62
CA ARG A 42 5.05 -1.43 -4.38
C ARG A 42 5.43 -0.11 -3.72
N LEU A 43 4.85 1.01 -4.14
CA LEU A 43 5.07 2.33 -3.54
C LEU A 43 4.56 2.40 -2.11
N GLY A 44 3.33 1.96 -1.85
CA GLY A 44 2.77 1.93 -0.51
C GLY A 44 3.60 1.10 0.48
N LYS A 45 4.20 -0.01 0.01
CA LYS A 45 5.07 -0.87 0.84
C LYS A 45 6.36 -0.18 1.29
N GLN A 46 6.89 0.77 0.52
CA GLN A 46 8.12 1.49 0.89
C GLN A 46 7.94 2.31 2.17
N HIS A 47 6.71 2.73 2.48
CA HIS A 47 6.37 3.58 3.61
C HIS A 47 5.78 2.80 4.81
N ALA A 48 5.85 1.47 4.81
CA ALA A 48 5.27 0.62 5.87
C ALA A 48 5.78 0.98 7.29
N ALA A 49 7.04 1.38 7.41
CA ALA A 49 7.64 1.80 8.68
C ALA A 49 7.05 3.12 9.18
N GLU A 50 6.82 4.08 8.29
CA GLU A 50 6.26 5.40 8.59
C GLU A 50 4.80 5.27 9.05
N ILE A 51 4.03 4.42 8.36
CA ILE A 51 2.64 4.10 8.73
C ILE A 51 2.58 3.49 10.13
N SER A 52 3.51 2.60 10.45
CA SER A 52 3.58 1.98 11.78
C SER A 52 3.94 2.97 12.89
N TYR A 53 4.74 3.99 12.59
CA TYR A 53 5.21 4.96 13.58
C TYR A 53 4.19 6.08 13.85
N ALA A 54 3.43 6.47 12.83
CA ALA A 54 2.51 7.60 12.91
C ALA A 54 1.25 7.35 13.77
N GLY A 55 1.00 6.11 14.22
CA GLY A 55 -0.18 5.77 15.03
C GLY A 55 -1.52 5.99 14.30
N ILE A 56 -1.47 6.18 12.98
CA ILE A 56 -2.63 6.35 12.11
C ILE A 56 -3.23 4.99 11.74
N ASP A 57 -4.48 5.00 11.32
CA ASP A 57 -5.11 3.82 10.73
C ASP A 57 -4.29 3.31 9.54
N VAL A 58 -4.09 1.99 9.47
CA VAL A 58 -3.18 1.36 8.51
C VAL A 58 -3.68 1.53 7.08
N GLN A 59 -4.99 1.49 6.85
CA GLN A 59 -5.58 1.63 5.53
C GLN A 59 -5.41 3.07 5.05
N LEU A 60 -5.69 4.03 5.94
CA LEU A 60 -5.48 5.45 5.66
C LEU A 60 -4.01 5.77 5.40
N GLY A 61 -3.10 5.25 6.21
CA GLY A 61 -1.66 5.45 6.04
C GLY A 61 -1.14 4.86 4.74
N PHE A 62 -1.59 3.66 4.37
CA PHE A 62 -1.23 3.04 3.10
C PHE A 62 -1.73 3.85 1.90
N LEU A 63 -2.97 4.34 1.95
CA LEU A 63 -3.52 5.20 0.91
C LEU A 63 -2.74 6.51 0.77
N LEU A 64 -2.45 7.18 1.87
CA LEU A 64 -1.67 8.43 1.88
C LEU A 64 -0.27 8.21 1.30
N ALA A 65 0.41 7.12 1.68
CA ALA A 65 1.72 6.77 1.13
C ALA A 65 1.69 6.62 -0.40
N MET A 66 0.71 5.89 -0.94
CA MET A 66 0.55 5.76 -2.39
C MET A 66 0.32 7.12 -3.07
N ILE A 67 -0.59 7.93 -2.53
CA ILE A 67 -0.92 9.25 -3.09
C ILE A 67 0.30 10.17 -3.08
N LEU A 68 1.05 10.21 -1.98
CA LEU A 68 2.26 11.04 -1.86
C LEU A 68 3.32 10.65 -2.90
N GLU A 69 3.53 9.36 -3.11
CA GLU A 69 4.54 8.89 -4.06
C GLU A 69 4.13 9.17 -5.52
N VAL A 70 2.84 9.01 -5.84
CA VAL A 70 2.29 9.44 -7.14
C VAL A 70 2.40 10.96 -7.30
N ALA A 71 2.09 11.74 -6.26
CA ALA A 71 2.19 13.19 -6.29
C ALA A 71 3.63 13.64 -6.55
N LYS A 72 4.64 13.06 -5.88
CA LYS A 72 6.05 13.39 -6.14
C LYS A 72 6.44 13.18 -7.61
N ARG A 73 6.05 12.04 -8.19
CA ARG A 73 6.39 11.68 -9.58
C ARG A 73 5.68 12.54 -10.61
N THR A 74 4.46 12.98 -10.31
CA THR A 74 3.66 13.84 -11.20
C THR A 74 4.00 15.32 -11.04
N SER A 75 4.49 15.72 -9.87
CA SER A 75 4.81 17.11 -9.53
C SER A 75 6.26 17.50 -9.83
N MET A 76 7.11 16.58 -10.26
CA MET A 76 8.45 16.88 -10.78
C MET A 76 8.36 17.20 -12.29
N PRO A 77 8.49 18.48 -12.72
CA PRO A 77 8.73 18.81 -14.11
C PRO A 77 10.23 18.64 -14.36
N GLY A 78 10.69 17.46 -14.78
CA GLY A 78 12.13 17.19 -14.87
C GLY A 78 12.55 16.04 -15.78
N ASP A 79 12.18 14.79 -15.49
CA ASP A 79 12.84 13.64 -16.14
C ASP A 79 11.95 12.96 -17.18
N ARG A 80 11.52 13.71 -18.20
CA ARG A 80 10.93 13.16 -19.44
C ARG A 80 11.89 13.19 -20.64
N THR A 81 13.20 13.27 -20.40
CA THR A 81 14.21 13.07 -21.45
C THR A 81 15.47 12.43 -20.86
N GLY A 82 15.65 11.15 -21.17
CA GLY A 82 16.88 10.37 -21.01
C GLY A 82 16.78 9.15 -21.90
#